data_AF-A0A1X1Y6D0-F1
#
_entry.id   AF-A0A1X1Y6D0-F1
#
_cell.length_a   1.000
_cell.length_b   1.000
_cell.length_c   1.000
_cell.angle_alpha   90.00
_cell.angle_beta   90.00
_cell.angle_gamma   90.00
#
_symmetry.space_group_name_H-M   'P 1'
#
loop_
_entity.id
_entity.type
_entity.pdbx_description
1 polymer ?
#
loop_
_entity_poly.entity_id
_entity_poly.type
_entity_poly.pdbx_seq_one_letter_code
_entity_poly.pdbx_strand_id
1 'polypeptide(L)'
;MNNLQAASVTNPMTPEQSKAQVVDAAREIVHALGLHVVKAFFSHSSCNDDGDRPFRGEVNIAYPPAPSFEASEAEIAKMVQRLQSLGWTGDPDFHSHGSVLKKNNVVVTFYPGTGSQDSGIDVLGECRDVTTPKQAQGSTEEIKLG
;
A
#
# COMPACT_ATOMS: atom_id res chain seq x y z
N MET A 1 14.51 -25.31 -8.22
CA MET A 1 15.31 -24.77 -7.10
C MET A 1 15.08 -23.27 -7.14
N ASN A 2 14.29 -22.66 -6.25
CA ASN A 2 14.77 -22.10 -4.99
C ASN A 2 13.71 -22.15 -3.87
N ASN A 3 13.73 -23.24 -3.10
CA ASN A 3 12.99 -23.33 -1.83
C ASN A 3 13.66 -22.53 -0.69
N LEU A 4 14.76 -21.83 -0.96
CA LEU A 4 15.59 -21.17 0.06
C LEU A 4 15.08 -19.77 0.45
N GLN A 5 14.39 -19.03 -0.43
CA GLN A 5 13.90 -17.68 -0.08
C GLN A 5 12.75 -17.75 0.95
N ALA A 6 11.81 -18.68 0.81
CA ALA A 6 10.74 -18.87 1.81
C ALA A 6 11.24 -19.40 3.17
N ALA A 7 12.36 -20.13 3.20
CA ALA A 7 12.95 -20.66 4.43
C ALA A 7 13.68 -19.60 5.27
N SER A 8 13.79 -18.37 4.79
CA SER A 8 14.56 -17.28 5.43
C SER A 8 13.70 -16.13 5.98
N VAL A 9 12.38 -16.19 5.80
CA VAL A 9 11.47 -15.17 6.33
C VAL A 9 11.34 -15.32 7.84
N THR A 10 11.83 -14.33 8.58
CA THR A 10 11.70 -14.29 10.04
C THR A 10 10.26 -13.88 10.41
N ASN A 11 9.63 -14.61 11.34
CA ASN A 11 8.24 -14.40 11.78
C ASN A 11 7.25 -14.34 10.60
N PRO A 12 7.02 -15.45 9.89
CA PRO A 12 6.10 -15.47 8.75
C PRO A 12 4.67 -15.08 9.17
N MET A 13 3.95 -14.48 8.23
CA MET A 13 2.54 -14.12 8.35
C MET A 13 1.67 -15.10 7.56
N THR A 14 0.45 -15.34 8.01
CA THR A 14 -0.59 -15.94 7.16
C THR A 14 -1.10 -14.91 6.14
N PRO A 15 -1.80 -15.35 5.07
CA PRO A 15 -2.39 -14.44 4.10
C PRO A 15 -3.37 -13.46 4.77
N GLU A 16 -4.12 -13.92 5.75
CA GLU A 16 -5.08 -13.11 6.51
C GLU A 16 -4.39 -12.08 7.41
N GLN A 17 -3.26 -12.44 8.04
CA GLN A 17 -2.47 -11.49 8.83
C GLN A 17 -1.84 -10.41 7.94
N SER A 18 -1.35 -10.82 6.76
CA SER A 18 -0.81 -9.91 5.75
C SER A 18 -1.88 -8.95 5.22
N LYS A 19 -3.11 -9.45 4.98
CA LYS A 19 -4.28 -8.63 4.62
C LYS A 19 -4.66 -7.65 5.74
N ALA A 20 -4.81 -8.14 6.96
CA ALA A 20 -5.20 -7.33 8.10
C ALA A 20 -4.22 -6.16 8.33
N GLN A 21 -2.92 -6.42 8.23
CA GLN A 21 -1.89 -5.39 8.36
C GLN A 21 -2.14 -4.18 7.44
N VAL A 22 -2.37 -4.41 6.14
CA VAL A 22 -2.57 -3.32 5.19
C VAL A 22 -3.96 -2.71 5.24
N VAL A 23 -5.00 -3.51 5.50
CA VAL A 23 -6.37 -3.00 5.61
C VAL A 23 -6.52 -2.10 6.84
N ASP A 24 -5.91 -2.45 7.97
CA ASP A 24 -5.96 -1.63 9.18
C ASP A 24 -5.16 -0.33 9.00
N ALA A 25 -3.99 -0.39 8.37
CA ALA A 25 -3.22 0.80 8.00
C ALA A 25 -3.98 1.70 7.01
N ALA A 26 -4.64 1.11 6.00
CA ALA A 26 -5.45 1.85 5.05
C ALA A 26 -6.63 2.58 5.73
N ARG A 27 -7.31 1.92 6.69
CA ARG A 27 -8.36 2.55 7.51
C ARG A 27 -7.83 3.70 8.37
N GLU A 28 -6.66 3.52 9.01
CA GLU A 28 -5.99 4.58 9.75
C GLU A 28 -5.76 5.80 8.87
N ILE A 29 -5.20 5.60 7.67
CA ILE A 29 -4.90 6.66 6.70
C ILE A 29 -6.17 7.38 6.24
N VAL A 30 -7.19 6.63 5.81
CA VAL A 30 -8.47 7.20 5.35
C VAL A 30 -9.11 8.06 6.45
N HIS A 31 -9.16 7.56 7.69
CA HIS A 31 -9.71 8.30 8.82
C HIS A 31 -8.86 9.52 9.18
N ALA A 32 -7.53 9.39 9.23
CA ALA A 32 -6.61 10.46 9.58
C ALA A 32 -6.64 11.65 8.60
N LEU A 33 -6.89 11.36 7.33
CA LEU A 33 -6.98 12.32 6.24
C LEU A 33 -8.40 12.83 5.99
N GLY A 34 -9.43 12.16 6.55
CA GLY A 34 -10.83 12.42 6.19
C GLY A 34 -11.08 12.17 4.69
N LEU A 35 -10.42 11.16 4.13
CA LEU A 35 -10.34 10.95 2.69
C LEU A 35 -11.67 10.43 2.14
N HIS A 36 -12.17 11.06 1.08
CA HIS A 36 -13.30 10.51 0.31
C HIS A 36 -12.79 9.41 -0.62
N VAL A 37 -13.05 8.15 -0.28
CA VAL A 37 -12.63 6.99 -1.06
C VAL A 37 -13.63 6.74 -2.20
N VAL A 38 -13.13 6.70 -3.44
CA VAL A 38 -13.93 6.33 -4.63
C VAL A 38 -14.06 4.80 -4.70
N LYS A 39 -12.94 4.09 -4.55
CA LYS A 39 -12.84 2.62 -4.56
C LYS A 39 -11.55 2.21 -3.87
N ALA A 40 -11.54 1.03 -3.27
CA ALA A 40 -10.35 0.43 -2.70
C ALA A 40 -10.32 -1.06 -3.00
N PHE A 41 -9.14 -1.56 -3.35
CA PHE A 41 -8.92 -2.97 -3.65
C PHE A 41 -7.80 -3.52 -2.80
N PHE A 42 -7.98 -4.74 -2.33
CA PHE A 42 -6.94 -5.56 -1.73
C PHE A 42 -6.41 -6.58 -2.74
N SER A 43 -5.11 -6.86 -2.70
CA SER A 43 -4.52 -8.00 -3.40
C SER A 43 -3.31 -8.56 -2.65
N HIS A 44 -2.89 -9.77 -3.03
CA HIS A 44 -1.58 -10.30 -2.67
C HIS A 44 -0.58 -10.01 -3.78
N SER A 45 0.52 -9.35 -3.41
CA SER A 45 1.55 -8.91 -4.33
C SER A 45 2.87 -9.62 -4.02
N SER A 46 3.55 -10.12 -5.05
CA SER A 46 4.87 -10.75 -4.86
C SER A 46 5.90 -9.68 -4.53
N CYS A 47 6.85 -10.02 -3.66
CA CYS A 47 7.95 -9.15 -3.32
C CYS A 47 9.17 -9.26 -4.24
N ASN A 48 9.10 -10.06 -5.30
CA ASN A 48 10.18 -10.27 -6.26
C ASN A 48 9.64 -10.30 -7.69
N ASP A 49 10.56 -10.17 -8.64
CA ASP A 49 10.25 -10.14 -10.08
C ASP A 49 9.82 -11.51 -10.63
N ASP A 50 10.08 -12.60 -9.89
CA ASP A 50 9.70 -13.96 -10.30
C ASP A 50 8.20 -14.26 -10.05
N GLY A 51 7.49 -13.35 -9.38
CA GLY A 51 6.11 -13.56 -8.97
C GLY A 51 5.96 -14.69 -7.95
N ASP A 52 7.02 -14.99 -7.21
CA ASP A 52 7.04 -16.04 -6.20
C ASP A 52 6.99 -15.44 -4.80
N ARG A 53 6.72 -16.29 -3.82
CA ARG A 53 6.83 -15.95 -2.39
C ARG A 53 8.22 -15.37 -2.04
N PRO A 54 8.34 -14.53 -1.00
CA PRO A 54 7.25 -14.08 -0.13
C PRO A 54 6.33 -13.08 -0.82
N PHE A 55 5.06 -13.15 -0.46
CA PHE A 55 4.03 -12.17 -0.80
C PHE A 55 3.90 -11.13 0.31
N ARG A 56 3.28 -10.01 -0.04
CA ARG A 56 2.77 -8.98 0.87
C ARG A 56 1.30 -8.74 0.58
N GLY A 57 0.60 -8.16 1.55
CA GLY A 57 -0.68 -7.51 1.31
C GLY A 57 -0.45 -6.18 0.60
N GLU A 58 -1.36 -5.83 -0.29
CA GLU A 58 -1.38 -4.54 -0.97
C GLU A 58 -2.82 -4.02 -0.97
N VAL A 59 -3.00 -2.76 -0.60
CA VAL A 59 -4.26 -2.03 -0.78
C VAL A 59 -4.01 -0.84 -1.69
N ASN A 60 -4.76 -0.77 -2.80
CA ASN A 60 -4.78 0.40 -3.66
C ASN A 60 -6.07 1.20 -3.37
N ILE A 61 -5.93 2.47 -3.03
CA ILE A 61 -7.02 3.39 -2.72
C ILE A 61 -7.09 4.44 -3.83
N ALA A 62 -8.24 4.57 -4.47
CA ALA A 62 -8.52 5.66 -5.38
C ALA A 62 -9.35 6.74 -4.67
N TYR A 63 -8.97 7.99 -4.87
CA TYR A 63 -9.69 9.16 -4.38
C TYR A 63 -9.86 10.20 -5.51
N PRO A 64 -10.80 11.16 -5.38
CA PRO A 64 -11.11 12.08 -6.47
C PRO A 64 -9.86 12.78 -7.01
N PRO A 65 -9.75 12.93 -8.34
CA PRO A 65 -8.62 13.65 -8.92
C PRO A 65 -8.69 15.14 -8.60
N ALA A 66 -7.51 15.74 -8.45
CA ALA A 66 -7.38 17.19 -8.36
C ALA A 66 -7.59 17.84 -9.75
N PRO A 67 -7.94 19.14 -9.81
CA PRO A 67 -8.18 19.84 -11.09
C PRO A 67 -6.93 20.00 -11.95
N SER A 68 -5.72 19.89 -11.37
CA SER A 68 -4.45 19.90 -12.10
C SER A 68 -3.41 19.04 -11.37
N PHE A 69 -2.29 18.77 -12.04
CA PHE A 69 -1.17 18.03 -11.45
C PHE A 69 -0.59 18.77 -10.24
N GLU A 70 -0.37 20.08 -10.35
CA GLU A 70 0.17 20.92 -9.27
C GLU A 70 -0.77 20.96 -8.07
N ALA A 71 -2.09 20.97 -8.32
CA ALA A 71 -3.08 20.86 -7.26
C ALA A 71 -3.02 19.48 -6.56
N SER A 72 -2.79 18.40 -7.32
CA SER A 72 -2.61 17.06 -6.77
C SER A 72 -1.35 16.97 -5.92
N GLU A 73 -0.21 17.51 -6.38
CA GLU A 73 1.04 17.55 -5.60
C GLU A 73 0.87 18.34 -4.30
N ALA A 74 0.20 19.49 -4.35
CA ALA A 74 -0.08 20.29 -3.15
C ALA A 74 -1.02 19.57 -2.18
N GLU A 75 -1.98 18.80 -2.67
CA GLU A 75 -2.86 17.95 -1.84
C GLU A 75 -2.07 16.82 -1.17
N ILE A 76 -1.25 16.09 -1.94
CA ILE A 76 -0.37 15.03 -1.44
C ILE A 76 0.59 15.58 -0.37
N ALA A 77 1.20 16.75 -0.59
CA ALA A 77 2.08 17.36 0.40
C ALA A 77 1.38 17.61 1.75
N LYS A 78 0.11 18.03 1.74
CA LYS A 78 -0.71 18.20 2.96
C LYS A 78 -1.01 16.86 3.63
N MET A 79 -1.36 15.83 2.84
CA MET A 79 -1.60 14.49 3.37
C MET A 79 -0.33 13.92 4.03
N VAL A 80 0.81 14.08 3.38
CA VAL A 80 2.12 13.65 3.91
C VAL A 80 2.44 14.34 5.23
N GLN A 81 2.32 15.68 5.30
CA GLN A 81 2.54 16.42 6.55
C GLN A 81 1.59 15.96 7.66
N ARG A 82 0.32 15.72 7.32
CA ARG A 82 -0.68 15.23 8.28
C ARG A 82 -0.28 13.86 8.83
N LEU A 83 0.07 12.90 7.99
CA LEU A 83 0.50 11.57 8.43
C LEU A 83 1.81 11.63 9.21
N GLN A 84 2.74 12.52 8.86
CA GLN A 84 3.97 12.74 9.63
C GLN A 84 3.67 13.18 11.06
N SER A 85 2.67 14.05 11.26
CA SER A 85 2.21 14.43 12.60
C SER A 85 1.64 13.27 13.43
N LEU A 86 1.33 12.14 12.78
CA LEU A 86 0.77 10.92 13.38
C LEU A 86 1.78 9.77 13.46
N GLY A 87 3.08 10.09 13.32
CA GLY A 87 4.17 9.14 13.47
C GLY A 87 4.52 8.34 12.22
N TRP A 88 3.98 8.70 11.05
CA TRP A 88 4.51 8.24 9.77
C TRP A 88 5.82 8.98 9.47
N THR A 89 6.76 8.32 8.82
CA THR A 89 8.09 8.90 8.53
C THR A 89 8.46 8.66 7.07
N GLY A 90 9.28 9.53 6.49
CA GLY A 90 9.78 9.29 5.12
C GLY A 90 10.58 7.98 5.05
N ASP A 91 10.47 7.27 3.93
CA ASP A 91 11.26 6.06 3.65
C ASP A 91 12.24 6.35 2.49
N PRO A 92 13.46 6.85 2.79
CA PRO A 92 14.42 7.22 1.76
C PRO A 92 14.97 6.02 0.98
N ASP A 93 14.87 4.81 1.54
CA ASP A 93 15.35 3.58 0.92
C ASP A 93 14.30 2.97 -0.04
N PHE A 94 13.07 3.52 -0.04
CA PHE A 94 12.01 3.08 -0.94
C PHE A 94 12.03 3.88 -2.24
N HIS A 95 12.46 3.23 -3.32
CA HIS A 95 12.51 3.84 -4.64
C HIS A 95 11.12 3.88 -5.28
N SER A 96 10.52 5.07 -5.32
CA SER A 96 9.27 5.31 -6.06
C SER A 96 9.30 6.68 -6.75
N HIS A 97 8.37 6.88 -7.69
CA HIS A 97 8.11 8.19 -8.29
C HIS A 97 7.17 9.07 -7.45
N GLY A 98 6.60 8.53 -6.37
CA GLY A 98 5.66 9.21 -5.49
C GLY A 98 6.27 9.64 -4.16
N SER A 99 5.50 10.37 -3.36
CA SER A 99 5.86 10.59 -1.95
C SER A 99 5.69 9.29 -1.17
N VAL A 100 6.67 8.92 -0.35
CA VAL A 100 6.67 7.66 0.41
C VAL A 100 6.72 7.92 1.90
N LEU A 101 5.87 7.23 2.64
CA LEU A 101 5.88 7.18 4.09
C LEU A 101 5.90 5.74 4.60
N LYS A 102 6.42 5.55 5.81
CA LYS A 102 6.45 4.27 6.51
C LYS A 102 6.06 4.42 7.97
N LYS A 103 5.32 3.42 8.47
CA LYS A 103 4.98 3.23 9.89
C LYS A 103 4.74 1.74 10.15
N ASN A 104 5.29 1.21 11.24
CA ASN A 104 5.09 -0.20 11.64
C ASN A 104 5.33 -1.20 10.49
N ASN A 105 6.38 -0.97 9.70
CA ASN A 105 6.75 -1.75 8.51
C ASN A 105 5.75 -1.76 7.35
N VAL A 106 4.68 -0.96 7.41
CA VAL A 106 3.81 -0.66 6.28
C VAL A 106 4.34 0.56 5.56
N VAL A 107 4.46 0.46 4.23
CA VAL A 107 4.87 1.55 3.34
C VAL A 107 3.63 2.10 2.63
N VAL A 108 3.58 3.41 2.44
CA VAL A 108 2.52 4.11 1.73
C VAL A 108 3.13 4.98 0.65
N THR A 109 2.63 4.84 -0.57
CA THR A 109 3.07 5.65 -1.71
C THR A 109 1.89 6.45 -2.25
N PHE A 110 2.10 7.74 -2.50
CA PHE A 110 1.10 8.64 -3.05
C PHE A 110 1.40 8.92 -4.53
N TYR A 111 0.38 8.76 -5.38
CA TYR A 111 0.48 9.06 -6.81
C TYR A 111 -0.50 10.17 -7.17
N PRO A 112 -0.01 11.22 -7.86
CA PRO A 112 -0.88 12.29 -8.32
C PRO A 112 -1.85 11.78 -9.38
N GLY A 113 -3.12 12.18 -9.26
CA GLY A 113 -4.13 12.01 -10.29
C GLY A 113 -4.34 13.31 -11.06
N THR A 114 -4.70 13.22 -12.33
CA THR A 114 -5.07 14.38 -13.15
C THR A 114 -6.39 14.09 -13.83
N GLY A 115 -7.38 14.99 -13.76
CA GLY A 115 -8.59 15.06 -14.62
C GLY A 115 -9.27 13.73 -15.02
N SER A 116 -8.66 12.96 -15.91
CA SER A 116 -9.10 11.67 -16.43
C SER A 116 -8.64 10.42 -15.65
N GLN A 117 -7.75 10.56 -14.65
CA GLN A 117 -7.21 9.45 -13.87
C GLN A 117 -7.32 9.75 -12.38
N ASP A 118 -7.94 8.83 -11.63
CA ASP A 118 -8.07 8.92 -10.18
C ASP A 118 -6.69 9.06 -9.53
N SER A 119 -6.62 9.84 -8.46
CA SER A 119 -5.43 9.87 -7.60
C SER A 119 -5.33 8.57 -6.81
N GLY A 120 -4.10 8.11 -6.56
CA GLY A 120 -3.84 6.79 -5.98
C GLY A 120 -3.06 6.86 -4.67
N ILE A 121 -3.38 5.96 -3.74
CA ILE A 121 -2.55 5.62 -2.59
C ILE A 121 -2.33 4.11 -2.60
N ASP A 122 -1.07 3.67 -2.63
CA ASP A 122 -0.72 2.27 -2.40
C ASP A 122 -0.32 2.10 -0.94
N VAL A 123 -0.85 1.06 -0.29
CA VAL A 123 -0.49 0.65 1.07
C VAL A 123 0.09 -0.76 0.99
N LEU A 124 1.39 -0.86 1.25
CA LEU A 124 2.18 -2.08 1.05
C LEU A 124 2.61 -2.65 2.40
N GLY A 125 2.23 -3.90 2.63
CA GLY A 125 2.58 -4.64 3.83
C GLY A 125 3.98 -5.24 3.76
N GLU A 126 4.28 -6.06 4.75
CA GLU A 126 5.56 -6.75 4.83
C GLU A 126 5.62 -8.00 3.93
N CYS A 127 6.80 -8.28 3.41
CA CYS A 127 7.11 -9.48 2.63
C CYS A 127 7.28 -10.71 3.52
N ARG A 128 6.25 -11.06 4.29
CA ARG A 128 6.28 -12.15 5.27
C ARG A 128 5.26 -13.26 5.03
N ASP A 129 4.38 -13.11 4.05
CA ASP A 129 3.46 -14.17 3.66
C ASP A 129 4.17 -15.19 2.74
N VAL A 130 4.41 -16.39 3.27
CA VAL A 130 5.07 -17.48 2.54
C VAL A 130 4.09 -18.56 2.07
N THR A 131 2.79 -18.33 2.30
CA THR A 131 1.72 -19.33 2.19
C THR A 131 0.67 -19.01 1.15
N THR A 132 0.54 -17.75 0.71
CA THR A 132 -0.29 -17.41 -0.45
C THR A 132 0.15 -18.23 -1.67
N PRO A 133 -0.79 -18.92 -2.34
CA PRO A 133 -0.47 -19.66 -3.56
C PRO A 133 -0.18 -18.68 -4.70
N LYS A 134 0.77 -19.02 -5.57
CA LYS A 134 1.16 -18.18 -6.72
C LYS A 134 -0.04 -17.77 -7.60
N GLN A 135 -1.03 -18.66 -7.74
CA GLN A 135 -2.23 -18.41 -8.54
C GLN A 135 -3.14 -17.30 -7.97
N ALA A 136 -3.02 -17.00 -6.67
CA ALA A 136 -3.76 -15.92 -6.02
C ALA A 136 -3.07 -14.56 -6.14
N GLN A 137 -1.83 -14.50 -6.64
CA GLN A 137 -1.12 -13.24 -6.88
C GLN A 137 -1.94 -12.32 -7.79
N GLY A 138 -2.08 -11.05 -7.40
CA GLY A 138 -2.76 -10.03 -8.20
C GLY A 138 -4.28 -10.21 -8.33
N SER A 139 -4.87 -11.24 -7.70
CA SER A 139 -6.33 -11.35 -7.61
C SER A 139 -6.84 -10.24 -6.70
N THR A 140 -7.74 -9.40 -7.22
CA THR A 140 -8.25 -8.22 -6.51
C THR A 140 -9.57 -8.50 -5.81
N GLU A 141 -9.69 -8.05 -4.57
CA GLU A 141 -10.94 -8.00 -3.80
C GLU A 141 -11.30 -6.53 -3.52
N GLU A 142 -12.50 -6.08 -3.90
CA GLU A 142 -12.96 -4.74 -3.50
C GLU A 142 -13.24 -4.74 -1.98
N ILE A 143 -12.70 -3.74 -1.27
CA ILE A 143 -12.86 -3.60 0.18
C ILE A 143 -13.45 -2.25 0.54
N LYS A 144 -14.07 -2.17 1.73
CA LYS A 144 -14.53 -0.92 2.33
C LYS A 144 -13.59 -0.49 3.46
N LEU A 145 -13.16 0.78 3.39
CA LEU A 145 -12.21 1.39 4.33
C LEU A 145 -12.87 2.39 5.30
N GLY A 146 -14.19 2.53 5.20
CA GLY A 146 -15.08 3.35 6.03
C GLY A 146 -16.53 2.97 5.76
#